data_AF-A0A1I2V044-F1
#
_entry.id   AF-A0A1I2V044-F1
#
_cell.length_a   1.000
_cell.length_b   1.000
_cell.length_c   1.000
_cell.angle_alpha   90.00
_cell.angle_beta   90.00
_cell.angle_gamma   90.00
#
_symmetry.space_group_name_H-M   'P 1'
#
loop_
_entity.id
_entity.type
_entity.pdbx_description
1 polymer ?
#
loop_
_entity_poly.entity_id
_entity_poly.type
_entity_poly.pdbx_seq_one_letter_code
_entity_poly.pdbx_strand_id
1 'polypeptide(L)'
;MNTKLTLTLEKDVIEKAKEYAARQGQSLSSIVENYFKLLTLDRNQEPKNEELKSLPESFLRLRGVLKMEDGHFDYKEELTKALEEKYGK
;
A
#
# COMPACT_ATOMS: atom_id res chain seq x y z
N MET A 1 -22.93 -7.69 -4.45
CA MET A 1 -24.13 -6.99 -3.94
C MET A 1 -23.65 -5.73 -3.24
N ASN A 2 -24.21 -4.56 -3.56
CA ASN A 2 -23.81 -3.30 -2.90
C ASN A 2 -24.79 -2.99 -1.77
N THR A 3 -24.27 -2.87 -0.55
CA THR A 3 -25.05 -2.53 0.65
C THR A 3 -24.63 -1.15 1.15
N LYS A 4 -25.58 -0.41 1.74
CA LYS A 4 -25.28 0.89 2.35
C LYS A 4 -24.91 0.67 3.81
N LEU A 5 -23.76 1.21 4.22
CA LEU A 5 -23.34 1.28 5.62
C LEU A 5 -23.55 2.71 6.13
N THR A 6 -24.23 2.85 7.26
CA THR A 6 -24.40 4.15 7.93
C THR A 6 -23.66 4.12 9.25
N LEU A 7 -22.72 5.06 9.43
CA LEU A 7 -21.88 5.18 10.62
C LEU A 7 -22.23 6.48 11.36
N THR A 8 -22.37 6.40 12.67
CA THR A 8 -22.53 7.59 13.52
C THR A 8 -21.15 8.00 14.03
N LEU A 9 -20.70 9.18 13.62
CA LEU A 9 -19.39 9.74 13.95
C LEU A 9 -19.57 11.20 14.37
N GLU A 10 -18.57 11.75 15.06
CA GLU A 10 -18.55 13.17 15.43
C GLU A 10 -18.42 14.06 14.19
N LYS A 11 -19.02 15.25 14.24
CA LYS A 11 -19.01 16.19 13.10
C LYS A 11 -17.60 16.64 12.70
N ASP A 12 -16.74 16.92 13.69
CA ASP A 12 -15.35 17.35 13.46
C ASP A 12 -14.55 16.29 12.68
N VAL A 13 -14.76 15.01 13.02
CA VAL A 13 -14.12 13.89 12.31
C VAL A 13 -14.61 13.80 10.86
N ILE A 14 -15.91 14.01 10.62
CA ILE A 14 -16.49 13.99 9.26
C ILE A 14 -15.90 15.11 8.40
N GLU A 15 -15.73 16.32 8.94
CA GLU A 15 -15.13 17.44 8.20
C GLU A 15 -13.68 17.17 7.82
N LYS A 16 -12.85 16.76 8.79
CA LYS A 16 -11.45 16.41 8.54
C LYS A 16 -11.30 15.29 7.52
N ALA A 17 -12.17 14.27 7.60
CA ALA A 17 -12.14 13.15 6.67
C ALA A 17 -12.55 13.58 5.25
N LYS A 18 -13.54 14.48 5.10
CA LYS A 18 -13.92 15.05 3.80
C LYS A 18 -12.82 15.89 3.19
N GLU A 19 -12.16 16.72 3.98
CA GLU A 19 -11.04 17.54 3.53
C GLU A 19 -9.88 16.66 3.05
N TYR A 20 -9.54 15.63 3.83
CA TYR A 20 -8.55 14.64 3.44
C TYR A 20 -8.91 13.94 2.11
N ALA A 21 -10.16 13.49 1.97
CA ALA A 21 -10.63 12.82 0.76
C ALA A 21 -10.55 13.75 -0.48
N ALA A 22 -10.93 15.02 -0.32
CA ALA A 22 -10.86 16.02 -1.38
C ALA A 22 -9.41 16.28 -1.82
N ARG A 23 -8.47 16.39 -0.86
CA ARG A 23 -7.04 16.56 -1.16
C ARG A 23 -6.44 15.38 -1.92
N GLN A 24 -6.94 14.17 -1.69
CA GLN A 24 -6.50 12.96 -2.39
C GLN A 24 -7.26 12.71 -3.71
N GLY A 25 -8.26 13.54 -4.04
CA GLY A 25 -9.10 13.34 -5.23
C GLY A 25 -9.97 12.08 -5.16
N GLN A 26 -10.28 11.60 -3.95
CA GLN A 26 -11.04 10.37 -3.72
C GLN A 26 -12.34 10.65 -2.95
N SER A 27 -13.32 9.75 -3.05
CA SER A 27 -14.53 9.83 -2.24
C SER A 27 -14.31 9.21 -0.86
N LEU A 28 -14.96 9.78 0.16
CA LEU A 28 -14.87 9.26 1.53
C LEU A 28 -15.33 7.79 1.60
N SER A 29 -16.37 7.43 0.86
CA SER A 29 -16.86 6.05 0.76
C SER A 29 -15.80 5.10 0.21
N SER A 30 -15.04 5.53 -0.80
CA SER A 30 -13.97 4.71 -1.40
C SER A 30 -12.82 4.48 -0.43
N ILE A 31 -12.44 5.49 0.34
CA ILE A 31 -11.40 5.37 1.38
C ILE A 31 -11.82 4.35 2.44
N VAL A 32 -13.06 4.44 2.93
CA VAL A 32 -13.58 3.53 3.96
C VAL A 32 -13.74 2.10 3.42
N GLU A 33 -14.22 1.94 2.19
CA GLU A 33 -14.32 0.62 1.54
C GLU A 33 -12.94 -0.02 1.39
N ASN A 34 -11.93 0.74 0.98
CA ASN A 34 -10.56 0.24 0.86
C ASN A 34 -9.99 -0.16 2.22
N TYR A 35 -10.26 0.63 3.26
CA TYR A 35 -9.85 0.28 4.62
C TYR A 35 -10.49 -1.03 5.10
N PHE A 36 -11.78 -1.23 4.87
CA PHE A 36 -12.43 -2.50 5.21
C PHE A 36 -11.85 -3.67 4.42
N LYS A 37 -11.57 -3.51 3.12
CA LYS A 37 -10.89 -4.54 2.31
C LYS A 37 -9.53 -4.93 2.91
N LEU A 38 -8.75 -3.96 3.38
CA LEU A 38 -7.48 -4.20 4.06
C LEU A 38 -7.66 -4.97 5.38
N LEU A 39 -8.70 -4.67 6.15
CA LEU A 39 -8.96 -5.37 7.41
C LEU A 39 -9.50 -6.78 7.21
N THR A 40 -10.29 -7.02 6.16
CA THR A 40 -10.88 -8.33 5.84
C THR A 40 -10.01 -9.17 4.92
N LEU A 41 -8.82 -8.68 4.53
CA LEU A 41 -7.79 -9.50 3.90
C LEU A 41 -7.32 -10.52 4.94
N ASP A 42 -8.02 -11.65 4.96
CA ASP A 42 -7.83 -12.75 5.87
C ASP A 42 -6.39 -13.24 5.80
N ARG A 43 -5.69 -13.26 6.94
CA ARG A 43 -4.36 -13.86 7.11
C ARG A 43 -4.34 -15.37 6.80
N ASN A 44 -5.49 -15.99 6.56
CA ASN A 44 -5.63 -17.42 6.27
C ASN A 44 -5.86 -17.74 4.79
N GLN A 45 -5.80 -16.77 3.89
CA GLN A 45 -5.64 -17.09 2.47
C GLN A 45 -4.15 -17.06 2.14
N GLU A 46 -3.55 -18.26 2.11
CA GLU A 46 -2.28 -18.47 1.39
C GLU A 46 -2.31 -17.68 0.08
N PRO A 47 -1.20 -17.02 -0.30
CA PRO A 47 -1.17 -16.10 -1.42
C PRO A 47 -1.43 -16.87 -2.72
N LYS A 48 -2.69 -16.98 -3.12
CA LYS A 48 -3.06 -17.35 -4.48
C LYS A 48 -2.80 -16.13 -5.37
N ASN A 49 -1.54 -15.83 -5.63
CA ASN A 49 -1.10 -15.01 -6.77
C ASN A 49 -1.82 -13.65 -6.95
N GLU A 50 -2.37 -13.04 -5.89
CA GLU A 50 -3.08 -11.75 -5.99
C GLU A 50 -2.25 -10.54 -5.53
N GLU A 51 -1.12 -10.75 -4.84
CA GLU A 51 -0.19 -9.65 -4.50
C GLU A 51 0.40 -8.96 -5.75
N LEU A 52 0.37 -9.64 -6.90
CA LEU A 52 0.74 -9.06 -8.19
C LEU A 52 -0.32 -8.14 -8.81
N LYS A 53 -1.56 -8.12 -8.32
CA LYS A 53 -2.61 -7.22 -8.85
C LYS A 53 -2.69 -5.87 -8.15
N SER A 54 -2.05 -5.71 -6.98
CA SER A 54 -2.04 -4.43 -6.26
C SER A 54 -1.04 -3.42 -6.81
N LEU A 55 -0.07 -3.87 -7.62
CA LEU A 55 0.93 -3.00 -8.21
C LEU A 55 0.46 -2.57 -9.61
N PRO A 56 0.55 -1.27 -9.95
CA PRO A 56 0.28 -0.82 -11.32
C PRO A 56 1.12 -1.63 -12.31
N GLU A 57 0.55 -1.93 -13.49
CA GLU A 57 1.23 -2.72 -14.53
C GLU A 57 2.61 -2.14 -14.91
N SER A 58 2.76 -0.81 -14.84
CA SER A 58 4.04 -0.12 -15.01
C SER A 58 5.12 -0.57 -14.02
N PHE A 59 4.73 -0.89 -12.78
CA PHE A 59 5.63 -1.35 -11.73
C PHE A 59 5.97 -2.84 -11.89
N LEU A 60 5.01 -3.65 -12.33
CA LEU A 60 5.25 -5.06 -12.62
C LEU A 60 6.25 -5.27 -13.75
N ARG A 61 6.29 -4.37 -14.74
CA ARG A 61 7.30 -4.39 -15.82
C ARG A 61 8.74 -4.18 -15.33
N LEU A 62 8.91 -3.62 -14.12
CA LEU A 62 10.21 -3.45 -13.49
C LEU A 62 10.64 -4.71 -12.72
N ARG A 63 9.74 -5.68 -12.51
CA ARG A 63 10.06 -6.96 -11.88
C ARG A 63 11.04 -7.74 -12.77
N GLY A 64 12.21 -8.06 -12.23
CA GLY A 64 13.28 -8.75 -12.95
C GLY A 64 14.33 -7.84 -13.60
N VAL A 65 14.18 -6.52 -13.52
CA VAL A 65 15.27 -5.58 -13.86
C VAL A 65 16.42 -5.70 -12.87
N LEU A 66 16.10 -5.96 -11.60
CA LEU A 66 17.06 -6.31 -10.57
C LEU A 66 17.49 -7.77 -10.78
N LYS A 67 18.58 -7.96 -11.50
CA LYS A 67 19.29 -9.25 -11.56
C LYS A 67 20.03 -9.43 -10.25
N MET A 68 19.42 -10.15 -9.31
CA MET A 68 20.13 -10.64 -8.14
C MET A 68 20.85 -11.91 -8.58
N GLU A 69 22.17 -11.94 -8.48
CA GLU A 69 22.92 -13.19 -8.61
C GLU A 69 22.55 -14.10 -7.44
N ASP A 70 22.42 -15.38 -7.75
CA ASP A 70 21.68 -16.34 -6.95
C ASP A 70 22.12 -16.40 -5.48
N GLY A 71 21.21 -15.98 -4.59
CA GLY A 71 21.09 -16.55 -3.25
C GLY A 71 22.05 -16.02 -2.19
N HIS A 72 22.02 -14.71 -1.89
CA HIS A 72 22.05 -14.12 -0.54
C HIS A 72 22.22 -12.61 -0.69
N PHE A 73 21.12 -11.88 -0.88
CA PHE A 73 21.14 -10.42 -0.87
C PHE A 73 20.72 -9.93 0.52
N ASP A 74 21.69 -9.57 1.36
CA ASP A 74 21.39 -8.91 2.63
C ASP A 74 21.07 -7.43 2.37
N TYR A 75 19.78 -7.16 2.26
CA TYR A 75 19.25 -5.82 2.01
C TYR A 75 19.76 -4.78 3.02
N LYS A 76 19.98 -5.16 4.28
CA LYS A 76 20.38 -4.21 5.32
C LYS A 76 21.81 -3.75 5.17
N GLU A 77 22.71 -4.66 4.82
CA GLU A 77 24.13 -4.36 4.62
C GLU A 77 24.33 -3.47 3.40
N GLU A 78 23.70 -3.80 2.27
CA GLU A 78 23.78 -3.02 1.04
C GLU A 78 23.13 -1.63 1.19
N LEU A 79 22.00 -1.53 1.91
CA LEU A 79 21.39 -0.23 2.21
C LEU A 79 22.32 0.65 3.07
N THR A 80 22.95 0.06 4.08
CA THR A 80 23.86 0.79 4.98
C THR A 80 25.05 1.32 4.18
N LYS A 81 25.66 0.47 3.36
CA LYS A 81 26.77 0.83 2.47
C LYS A 81 26.40 1.94 1.48
N ALA A 82 25.24 1.86 0.84
CA ALA A 82 24.78 2.90 -0.11
C ALA A 82 24.49 4.25 0.58
N LEU A 83 24.00 4.22 1.82
CA LEU A 83 23.80 5.43 2.62
C LEU A 83 25.13 6.02 3.09
N GLU A 84 26.08 5.19 3.48
CA GLU A 84 27.45 5.62 3.80
C GLU A 84 28.15 6.21 2.57
N GLU A 85 28.03 5.64 1.38
CA GLU A 85 28.64 6.20 0.16
C GLU A 85 28.01 7.54 -0.24
N LYS A 86 26.69 7.71 -0.02
CA LYS A 86 25.96 8.91 -0.43
C LYS A 86 26.05 10.06 0.60
N TYR A 87 26.10 9.74 1.89
CA TYR A 87 26.00 10.71 2.98
C TYR A 87 27.15 10.63 3.98
N GLY A 88 27.97 9.58 3.94
CA GLY A 88 29.26 9.54 4.62
C GLY A 88 30.20 10.50 3.90
N LYS A 89 30.76 11.43 4.67
CA LYS A 89 31.71 12.44 4.21
C LYS A 89 33.00 11.84 3.67
#